data_AF-A0AAF3ECQ5-F1
#
_entry.id   AF-A0AAF3ECQ5-F1
#
_cell.length_a   1.000
_cell.length_b   1.000
_cell.length_c   1.000
_cell.angle_alpha   90.00
_cell.angle_beta   90.00
_cell.angle_gamma   90.00
#
_symmetry.space_group_name_H-M   'P 1'
#
loop_
_entity.id
_entity.type
_entity.pdbx_description
1 polymer ?
#
loop_
_entity_poly.entity_id
_entity_poly.type
_entity_poly.pdbx_seq_one_letter_code
_entity_poly.pdbx_strand_id
1 'polypeptide(L)' 'MLYSHVTLLMLRVVDVVAKTTVQQSPRMLVADIPGDIQIGALFPLHRQASGIEGCGVIWEQYGIQRTEIALK' A
#
# COMPACT_ATOMS: atom_id res chain seq x y z
N MET A 1 -10.65 -3.06 -42.34
CA MET A 1 -10.85 -2.02 -41.30
C MET A 1 -11.24 -2.58 -39.93
N LEU A 2 -11.92 -3.74 -39.83
CA LEU A 2 -12.33 -4.35 -38.56
C LEU A 2 -11.14 -4.72 -37.63
N TYR A 3 -10.04 -5.23 -38.19
CA TYR A 3 -8.86 -5.65 -37.41
C TYR A 3 -8.20 -4.53 -36.60
N SER A 4 -8.20 -3.30 -37.13
CA SER A 4 -7.57 -2.13 -36.48
C SER A 4 -8.35 -1.65 -35.25
N HIS A 5 -9.68 -1.66 -35.33
CA HIS A 5 -10.52 -1.31 -34.18
C HIS A 5 -10.41 -2.33 -33.05
N VAL A 6 -10.32 -3.62 -33.39
CA VAL A 6 -10.13 -4.69 -32.38
C VAL A 6 -8.77 -4.57 -31.70
N THR A 7 -7.69 -4.28 -32.45
CA THR A 7 -6.36 -4.08 -31.84
C THR A 7 -6.32 -2.86 -30.92
N LEU A 8 -6.94 -1.75 -31.33
CA LEU A 8 -7.06 -0.56 -30.49
C LEU A 8 -7.87 -0.83 -29.22
N LEU A 9 -8.98 -1.57 -29.33
CA LEU A 9 -9.77 -1.96 -28.17
C LEU A 9 -8.94 -2.81 -27.19
N MET A 10 -8.20 -3.80 -27.70
CA MET A 10 -7.35 -4.67 -26.86
C MET A 10 -6.24 -3.89 -26.16
N LEU A 11 -5.59 -2.95 -26.84
CA LEU A 11 -4.60 -2.07 -26.21
C LEU A 11 -5.18 -1.21 -25.09
N ARG A 12 -6.41 -0.70 -25.27
CA ARG A 12 -7.11 0.06 -24.23
C ARG A 12 -7.50 -0.83 -23.04
N VAL A 13 -7.96 -2.06 -23.30
CA VAL A 13 -8.26 -3.03 -22.23
C VAL A 13 -7.00 -3.34 -21.43
N VAL A 14 -5.86 -3.60 -22.08
CA VAL A 14 -4.59 -3.87 -21.41
C VAL A 14 -4.14 -2.66 -20.56
N ASP A 15 -4.25 -1.44 -21.09
CA ASP A 15 -3.90 -0.21 -20.35
C ASP A 15 -4.79 0.00 -19.11
N VAL A 16 -6.09 -0.25 -19.22
CA VAL A 16 -7.03 -0.18 -18.10
C VAL A 16 -6.72 -1.24 -17.04
N VAL A 17 -6.47 -2.49 -17.45
CA VAL A 17 -6.13 -3.59 -16.54
C VAL A 17 -4.78 -3.36 -15.86
N ALA A 18 -3.78 -2.83 -16.57
CA ALA A 18 -2.50 -2.47 -15.99
C ALA A 18 -2.64 -1.36 -14.93
N LYS A 19 -3.47 -0.34 -15.21
CA LYS A 19 -3.73 0.73 -14.23
C LYS A 19 -4.48 0.26 -13.00
N THR A 20 -5.48 -0.62 -13.15
CA THR A 20 -6.23 -1.15 -12.00
C THR A 20 -5.38 -2.08 -11.13
N THR A 21 -4.52 -2.90 -11.73
CA THR A 21 -3.62 -3.81 -10.98
C THR A 21 -2.51 -3.07 -10.24
N VAL A 22 -1.91 -2.03 -10.85
CA VAL A 22 -0.85 -1.22 -10.21
C VAL A 22 -1.41 -0.30 -9.12
N GLN A 23 -2.66 0.18 -9.25
CA GLN A 23 -3.28 1.02 -8.21
C GLN A 23 -3.77 0.24 -6.99
N GLN A 24 -3.73 -1.10 -6.99
CA GLN A 24 -4.05 -1.92 -5.81
C GLN A 24 -2.91 -2.01 -4.79
N SER A 25 -2.03 -1.00 -4.70
CA SER A 25 -1.22 -0.85 -3.49
C SER A 25 -2.18 -0.85 -2.29
N PRO A 26 -2.02 -1.75 -1.32
CA PRO A 26 -2.93 -1.81 -0.19
C PRO A 26 -2.93 -0.45 0.50
N ARG A 27 -4.10 0.17 0.63
CA ARG A 27 -4.27 1.41 1.38
C ARG A 27 -4.03 1.08 2.86
N MET A 28 -2.79 1.26 3.32
CA MET A 28 -2.45 1.11 4.73
C MET A 28 -3.01 2.28 5.54
N LEU A 29 -3.46 1.97 6.76
CA LEU A 29 -3.80 2.98 7.75
C LEU A 29 -2.51 3.64 8.25
N VAL A 30 -2.57 4.94 8.49
CA VAL A 30 -1.48 5.75 9.03
C VAL A 30 -1.95 6.41 10.32
N ALA A 31 -1.11 6.39 11.35
CA ALA A 31 -1.33 7.19 12.54
C ALA A 31 -0.86 8.62 12.25
N ASP A 32 -1.79 9.56 12.27
CA ASP A 32 -1.54 10.98 11.97
C ASP A 32 -1.73 11.83 13.24
N ILE A 33 -0.77 12.72 13.50
CA ILE A 33 -0.82 13.67 14.61
C ILE A 33 -0.65 15.08 14.03
N PRO A 34 -1.65 15.97 14.18
CA PRO A 34 -1.57 17.31 13.63
C PRO A 34 -0.55 18.17 14.40
N GLY A 35 0.10 19.08 13.69
CA GLY A 35 1.04 20.05 14.23
C GLY A 35 1.59 20.96 13.13
N ASP A 36 2.30 22.02 13.51
CA ASP A 36 2.87 22.99 12.55
C ASP A 36 3.95 22.36 11.66
N ILE A 37 4.65 21.35 12.19
CA ILE A 37 5.65 20.55 11.48
C ILE A 37 5.32 19.08 11.71
N GLN A 38 5.19 18.33 10.62
CA GLN A 38 4.94 16.89 10.65
C GLN A 38 6.24 16.14 10.32
N ILE A 39 6.57 15.14 11.15
CA ILE A 39 7.74 14.29 10.97
C ILE A 39 7.25 12.87 10.68
N GLY A 40 7.58 12.35 9.49
CA GLY A 40 7.26 10.96 9.13
C GLY A 40 8.16 9.96 9.84
N ALA A 41 7.58 8.86 10.31
CA ALA A 41 8.30 7.75 10.93
C ALA A 41 7.80 6.39 10.41
N LEU A 42 8.70 5.40 10.38
CA LEU A 42 8.37 4.03 9.97
C LEU A 42 8.60 3.08 11.13
N PHE A 43 7.54 2.39 11.55
CA PHE A 43 7.58 1.39 12.62
C PHE A 43 7.19 0.00 12.08
N PRO A 44 7.84 -1.08 12.53
CA PRO A 44 7.50 -2.44 12.15
C PRO A 44 6.26 -2.93 12.91
N LEU A 45 5.09 -2.36 12.61
CA LEU A 45 3.82 -2.71 13.25
C LEU A 45 3.42 -4.18 13.05
N HIS A 46 3.78 -4.74 11.91
CA HIS A 46 3.48 -6.12 11.53
C HIS A 46 4.77 -6.87 11.21
N ARG A 47 4.77 -8.18 11.46
CA ARG A 47 5.84 -9.06 11.00
C ARG A 47 5.78 -9.22 9.48
N GLN A 48 6.91 -9.49 8.85
CA GLN A 48 6.92 -9.90 7.44
C GLN A 48 6.18 -11.24 7.31
N ALA A 49 5.19 -11.29 6.43
CA ALA A 49 4.51 -12.54 6.10
C ALA A 49 5.27 -13.26 5.00
N SER A 50 5.45 -14.57 5.12
CA SER A 50 6.06 -15.40 4.08
C SER A 50 5.01 -15.79 3.05
N GLY A 51 5.32 -15.60 1.76
CA GLY A 51 4.50 -16.10 0.67
C GLY A 51 3.22 -15.33 0.36
N ILE A 52 3.00 -14.15 0.94
CA ILE A 52 1.88 -13.26 0.59
C ILE A 52 2.37 -11.83 0.32
N GLU A 53 1.70 -11.11 -0.58
CA GLU A 53 1.93 -9.67 -0.83
C GLU A 53 1.24 -8.82 0.25
N GLY A 54 1.62 -9.00 1.52
CA GLY A 54 1.00 -8.32 2.65
C GLY A 54 1.79 -8.41 3.95
N CYS A 55 1.28 -7.71 4.97
CA CYS A 55 1.80 -7.76 6.33
C CYS A 55 1.26 -8.96 7.11
N GLY A 56 2.08 -9.52 7.99
CA GLY A 56 1.70 -10.61 8.89
C GLY A 56 1.03 -10.12 10.17
N VAL A 57 1.13 -10.91 11.23
CA VAL A 57 0.54 -10.57 12.54
C VAL A 57 1.17 -9.31 13.15
N ILE A 58 0.39 -8.62 13.98
CA ILE A 58 0.84 -7.46 14.76
C ILE A 58 2.03 -7.84 15.66
N TRP A 59 2.99 -6.92 15.78
CA TRP A 59 4.14 -7.05 16.64
C TRP A 59 4.05 -6.08 17.82
N GLU A 60 3.65 -6.59 18.99
CA GLU A 60 3.39 -5.75 20.17
C GLU A 60 4.62 -4.97 20.66
N GLN A 61 5.71 -5.66 20.98
CA GLN A 61 6.88 -5.06 21.61
C GLN A 61 7.69 -4.16 20.67
N TYR A 62 7.79 -4.51 19.39
CA TYR A 62 8.59 -3.79 18.39
C TYR A 62 7.77 -2.83 17.53
N GLY A 63 6.47 -3.09 17.39
CA GLY A 63 5.54 -2.28 16.62
C GLY A 63 4.78 -1.32 17.54
N ILE A 64 3.76 -1.83 18.23
CA ILE A 64 2.82 -1.02 19.01
C ILE A 64 3.55 -0.20 20.08
N GLN A 65 4.33 -0.84 20.94
CA GLN A 65 4.99 -0.14 22.05
C GLN A 65 5.94 0.98 21.57
N ARG A 66 6.67 0.77 20.48
CA ARG A 66 7.57 1.80 19.93
C ARG A 66 6.83 2.94 19.28
N THR A 67 5.73 2.63 18.61
CA THR A 67 4.85 3.63 17.99
C THR A 67 4.24 4.50 19.08
N GLU A 68 3.70 3.90 20.15
CA GLU A 68 3.15 4.63 21.30
C GLU A 68 4.19 5.51 22.00
N ILE A 69 5.44 5.06 22.15
CA ILE A 69 6.51 5.89 22.73
C ILE A 69 6.84 7.10 21.85
N ALA A 70 6.77 6.96 20.53
CA ALA A 70 7.10 8.04 19.61
C ALA A 70 5.94 9.04 19.40
N LEU A 71 4.71 8.58 19.58
CA LEU A 71 3.48 9.36 19.35
C LEU A 71 2.92 10.00 20.63
N LYS A 72 3.41 9.61 21.81
CA LYS A 72 3.00 10.13 23.11
C LYS A 72 3.92 11.23 23.62
#